data_AF-A0A7C9ARJ4-F1
#
_entry.id   AF-A0A7C9ARJ4-F1
#
_cell.length_a   1.000
_cell.length_b   1.000
_cell.length_c   1.000
_cell.angle_alpha   90.00
_cell.angle_beta   90.00
_cell.angle_gamma   90.00
#
_symmetry.space_group_name_H-M   'P 1'
#
loop_
_entity.id
_entity.type
_entity.pdbx_description
1 polymer ?
#
loop_
_entity_poly.entity_id
_entity_poly.type
_entity_poly.pdbx_seq_one_letter_code
_entity_poly.pdbx_strand_id
1 'polypeptide(L)'
;DPNSLKPVPCPSIFDPAEKYISLIIPAYNEEHRLPGALDETINYLQKRRKKDDSFTYEVVIVDDGSVDGTKQVAFDYVKKYKVDNVRVLLLGRNHGKGEAIRQ
;
A
#
# COMPACT_ATOMS: atom_id res chain seq x y z
N ASP A 1 -9.28 0.30 8.19
CA ASP A 1 -9.84 1.67 8.26
C ASP A 1 -8.85 2.59 8.95
N PRO A 2 -8.38 3.66 8.31
CA PRO A 2 -7.39 4.59 8.88
C PRO A 2 -7.92 5.43 10.06
N ASN A 3 -9.24 5.50 10.25
CA ASN A 3 -9.86 6.23 11.35
C ASN A 3 -10.13 5.32 12.56
N SER A 4 -10.59 4.08 12.33
CA SER A 4 -10.89 3.13 13.42
C SER A 4 -9.81 2.09 13.69
N LEU A 5 -8.77 2.01 12.84
CA LEU A 5 -7.73 0.96 12.82
C LEU A 5 -8.28 -0.48 12.71
N LYS A 6 -9.58 -0.64 12.42
CA LYS A 6 -10.18 -1.96 12.23
C LYS A 6 -9.78 -2.53 10.86
N PRO A 7 -9.48 -3.85 10.77
CA PRO A 7 -9.34 -4.53 9.50
C PRO A 7 -10.58 -4.32 8.62
N VAL A 8 -10.35 -4.12 7.33
CA VAL A 8 -11.41 -4.09 6.32
C VAL A 8 -11.21 -5.31 5.41
N PRO A 9 -12.29 -5.95 4.94
CA PRO A 9 -12.17 -7.09 4.05
C PRO A 9 -11.49 -6.66 2.74
N CYS A 10 -10.62 -7.54 2.23
CA CYS A 10 -10.06 -7.40 0.89
C CYS A 10 -11.12 -7.73 -0.16
N PRO A 11 -11.09 -7.08 -1.34
CA PRO A 11 -11.91 -7.49 -2.47
C PRO A 11 -11.53 -8.91 -2.91
N SER A 12 -12.48 -9.60 -3.55
CA SER A 12 -12.29 -10.92 -4.14
C SER A 12 -11.54 -10.82 -5.47
N ILE A 13 -10.75 -11.84 -5.81
CA ILE A 13 -10.12 -11.95 -7.14
C ILE A 13 -11.13 -12.15 -8.28
N PHE A 14 -12.37 -12.49 -7.94
CA PHE A 14 -13.48 -12.66 -8.88
C PHE A 14 -14.31 -11.38 -9.05
N ASP A 15 -14.03 -10.33 -8.26
CA ASP A 15 -14.70 -9.04 -8.41
C ASP A 15 -14.19 -8.32 -9.68
N PRO A 16 -15.02 -7.50 -10.34
CA PRO A 16 -14.57 -6.66 -11.44
C PRO A 16 -13.42 -5.74 -11.01
N ALA A 17 -12.46 -5.50 -11.92
CA ALA A 17 -11.35 -4.59 -11.64
C ALA A 17 -11.85 -3.14 -11.51
N GLU A 18 -11.65 -2.53 -10.33
CA GLU A 18 -11.99 -1.13 -10.07
C GLU A 18 -10.83 -0.16 -10.36
N LYS A 19 -9.59 -0.69 -10.38
CA LYS A 19 -8.37 0.08 -10.59
C LYS A 19 -7.70 -0.35 -11.90
N TYR A 20 -7.17 0.61 -12.65
CA TYR A 20 -6.38 0.33 -13.84
C TYR A 20 -5.03 -0.32 -13.48
N ILE A 21 -4.42 0.10 -12.37
CA ILE A 21 -3.17 -0.47 -11.87
C ILE A 21 -3.12 -0.51 -10.35
N SER A 22 -2.58 -1.61 -9.80
CA SER A 22 -2.27 -1.75 -8.37
C SER A 22 -0.77 -1.90 -8.20
N LEU A 23 -0.14 -0.98 -7.47
CA LEU A 23 1.29 -1.04 -7.17
C LEU A 23 1.51 -1.62 -5.78
N ILE A 24 2.19 -2.76 -5.71
CA ILE A 24 2.51 -3.42 -4.44
C ILE A 24 3.90 -2.98 -3.97
N ILE A 25 3.99 -2.45 -2.75
CA ILE A 25 5.25 -2.01 -2.13
C ILE A 25 5.50 -2.86 -0.88
N PRO A 26 6.41 -3.86 -0.93
CA PRO A 26 6.81 -4.59 0.26
C PRO A 26 7.66 -3.68 1.17
N ALA A 27 7.42 -3.74 2.47
CA ALA A 27 8.14 -2.97 3.47
C ALA A 27 8.52 -3.85 4.68
N TYR A 28 9.78 -3.77 5.10
CA TYR A 28 10.26 -4.35 6.35
C TYR A 28 11.40 -3.50 6.91
N ASN A 29 11.17 -2.86 8.05
CA ASN A 29 12.12 -1.94 8.68
C ASN A 29 12.62 -0.85 7.72
N GLU A 30 11.67 -0.13 7.11
CA GLU A 30 11.85 0.85 6.04
C GLU A 30 11.48 2.27 6.47
N GLU A 31 11.36 2.58 7.77
CA GLU A 31 10.78 3.84 8.27
C GLU A 31 11.40 5.12 7.67
N HIS A 32 12.69 5.09 7.32
CA HIS A 32 13.39 6.22 6.71
C HIS A 32 13.36 6.23 5.17
N ARG A 33 13.23 5.08 4.52
CA ARG A 33 13.26 4.94 3.05
C ARG A 33 11.87 4.97 2.42
N LEU A 34 10.89 4.41 3.12
CA LEU A 34 9.50 4.33 2.68
C LEU A 34 8.89 5.69 2.30
N PRO A 35 9.07 6.79 3.08
CA PRO A 35 8.48 8.08 2.75
C PRO A 35 8.94 8.63 1.38
N GLY A 36 10.24 8.61 1.10
CA GLY A 36 10.79 9.12 -0.15
C GLY A 36 10.27 8.35 -1.37
N ALA A 37 10.24 7.02 -1.26
CA ALA A 37 9.71 6.17 -2.32
C ALA A 37 8.21 6.40 -2.56
N LEU A 38 7.41 6.53 -1.49
CA LEU A 38 5.98 6.79 -1.61
C LEU A 38 5.68 8.18 -2.16
N ASP A 39 6.40 9.22 -1.74
CA ASP A 39 6.21 10.57 -2.24
C ASP A 39 6.49 10.67 -3.75
N GLU A 40 7.59 10.08 -4.23
CA GLU A 40 7.92 10.03 -5.64
C GLU A 40 6.86 9.28 -6.45
N THR A 41 6.50 8.08 -5.97
CA THR A 41 5.52 7.20 -6.61
C THR A 41 4.15 7.88 -6.73
N ILE A 42 3.63 8.41 -5.62
CA ILE A 42 2.29 9.02 -5.60
C ILE A 42 2.28 10.31 -6.42
N ASN A 43 3.35 11.10 -6.40
CA ASN A 43 3.46 12.30 -7.25
C ASN A 43 3.35 11.94 -8.74
N TYR A 44 4.03 10.87 -9.18
CA TYR A 44 3.91 10.39 -10.56
C TYR A 44 2.47 9.94 -10.87
N LEU A 45 1.88 9.08 -10.02
CA LEU A 45 0.55 8.52 -10.24
C LEU A 45 -0.54 9.61 -10.28
N GLN A 46 -0.45 10.62 -9.41
CA GLN A 46 -1.35 11.78 -9.44
C GLN A 46 -1.20 12.61 -10.72
N LYS A 47 0.04 12.85 -11.19
CA LYS A 47 0.28 13.55 -12.46
C LYS A 47 -0.27 12.78 -13.65
N ARG A 48 -0.17 11.45 -13.63
CA ARG A 48 -0.71 10.60 -14.70
C ARG A 48 -2.24 10.61 -14.70
N ARG A 49 -2.89 10.43 -13.55
CA ARG A 49 -4.35 10.54 -13.39
C ARG A 49 -4.89 11.90 -13.87
N LYS A 50 -4.17 13.00 -13.59
CA LYS A 50 -4.55 14.34 -14.08
C LYS A 50 -4.52 14.49 -15.61
N LYS A 51 -3.79 13.62 -16.32
CA LYS A 51 -3.68 13.65 -17.79
C LYS A 51 -4.68 12.71 -18.47
N ASP A 52 -5.21 11.73 -17.73
CA ASP A 52 -6.08 10.69 -18.22
C ASP A 52 -7.03 10.26 -17.10
N ASP A 53 -8.29 10.69 -17.19
CA ASP A 53 -9.31 10.41 -16.17
C ASP A 53 -9.69 8.92 -16.12
N SER A 54 -9.39 8.15 -17.18
CA SER A 54 -9.59 6.69 -17.17
C SER A 54 -8.50 5.96 -16.37
N PHE A 55 -7.39 6.64 -16.07
CA PHE A 55 -6.30 6.08 -15.28
C PHE A 55 -6.60 6.16 -13.77
N THR A 56 -7.06 5.05 -13.21
CA THR A 56 -7.23 4.85 -11.76
C THR A 56 -6.09 3.99 -11.19
N TYR A 57 -5.69 4.25 -9.96
CA TYR A 57 -4.60 3.49 -9.34
C TYR A 57 -4.86 3.25 -7.86
N GLU A 58 -4.17 2.26 -7.33
CA GLU A 58 -3.96 2.10 -5.89
C GLU A 58 -2.50 1.72 -5.60
N VAL A 59 -2.03 2.13 -4.42
CA VAL A 59 -0.75 1.71 -3.86
C VAL A 59 -1.05 0.85 -2.63
N VAL A 60 -0.59 -0.39 -2.63
CA VAL A 60 -0.76 -1.32 -1.52
C VAL A 60 0.59 -1.54 -0.86
N ILE A 61 0.76 -1.00 0.33
CA ILE A 61 1.96 -1.20 1.15
C ILE A 61 1.76 -2.49 1.93
N VAL A 62 2.69 -3.43 1.79
CA VAL A 62 2.67 -4.71 2.52
C VAL A 62 3.77 -4.68 3.56
N ASP A 63 3.40 -4.46 4.82
CA ASP A 63 4.34 -4.51 5.94
C ASP A 63 4.56 -5.97 6.37
N ASP A 64 5.77 -6.48 6.16
CA ASP A 64 6.16 -7.85 6.49
C ASP A 64 6.64 -7.95 7.94
N GLY A 65 5.80 -7.50 8.88
CA GLY A 65 6.07 -7.61 10.31
C GLY A 65 7.20 -6.72 10.82
N SER A 66 7.25 -5.45 10.40
CA SER A 66 8.27 -4.51 10.87
C SER A 66 8.21 -4.29 12.39
N VAL A 67 9.37 -4.03 12.97
CA VAL A 67 9.54 -3.75 14.41
C VAL A 67 9.91 -2.28 14.70
N ASP A 68 10.17 -1.51 13.65
CA ASP A 68 10.40 -0.06 13.70
C ASP A 68 9.10 0.73 13.41
N GLY A 69 9.22 2.03 13.13
CA GLY A 69 8.12 2.93 12.82
C GLY A 69 7.49 2.75 11.43
N THR A 70 7.88 1.75 10.63
CA THR A 70 7.38 1.53 9.26
C THR A 70 5.85 1.49 9.19
N LYS A 71 5.21 0.80 10.13
CA LYS A 71 3.75 0.69 10.21
C LYS A 71 3.09 2.06 10.37
N GLN A 72 3.63 2.89 11.25
CA GLN A 72 3.12 4.23 11.52
C GLN A 72 3.25 5.11 10.28
N VAL A 73 4.42 5.12 9.65
CA VAL A 73 4.65 5.82 8.38
C VAL A 73 3.62 5.40 7.34
N ALA A 74 3.43 4.10 7.13
CA ALA A 74 2.47 3.57 6.16
C ALA A 74 1.03 4.04 6.45
N PHE A 75 0.61 4.03 7.72
CA PHE A 75 -0.71 4.54 8.12
C PHE A 75 -0.89 6.04 7.86
N ASP A 76 0.15 6.84 8.05
CA ASP A 76 0.09 8.29 7.79
C ASP A 76 -0.12 8.57 6.29
N TYR A 77 0.43 7.75 5.41
CA TYR A 77 0.14 7.80 3.98
C TYR A 77 -1.31 7.42 3.65
N VAL A 78 -1.88 6.39 4.29
CA VAL A 78 -3.31 6.06 4.12
C VAL A 78 -4.20 7.24 4.55
N LYS A 79 -3.88 7.89 5.67
CA LYS A 79 -4.63 9.07 6.14
C LYS A 79 -4.53 10.24 5.15
N LYS A 80 -3.33 10.50 4.64
CA LYS A 80 -3.02 11.59 3.70
C LYS A 80 -3.70 11.40 2.35
N TYR A 81 -3.69 10.19 1.79
CA TYR A 81 -4.14 9.93 0.41
C TYR A 81 -5.48 9.18 0.29
N LYS A 82 -6.08 8.82 1.43
CA LYS A 82 -7.31 8.02 1.57
C LYS A 82 -7.17 6.58 1.11
N VAL A 83 -8.02 5.72 1.67
CA VAL A 83 -8.06 4.26 1.43
C VAL A 83 -8.27 3.90 -0.05
N ASP A 84 -8.88 4.80 -0.81
CA ASP A 84 -9.12 4.61 -2.24
C ASP A 84 -7.82 4.59 -3.08
N ASN A 85 -6.78 5.31 -2.66
CA ASN A 85 -5.51 5.40 -3.39
C ASN A 85 -4.35 4.72 -2.68
N VAL A 86 -4.38 4.63 -1.34
CA VAL A 86 -3.32 4.00 -0.56
C VAL A 86 -3.93 3.05 0.48
N ARG A 87 -3.47 1.80 0.47
CA ARG A 87 -3.87 0.75 1.40
C ARG A 87 -2.64 0.16 2.08
N VAL A 88 -2.83 -0.39 3.28
CA VAL A 88 -1.78 -1.06 4.03
C VAL A 88 -2.28 -2.45 4.41
N LEU A 89 -1.48 -3.47 4.08
CA LEU A 89 -1.63 -4.84 4.53
C LEU A 89 -0.54 -5.11 5.58
N LEU A 90 -0.95 -5.39 6.81
CA LEU A 90 -0.02 -5.75 7.88
C LEU A 90 0.06 -7.27 8.00
N LEU A 91 1.23 -7.84 7.74
CA LEU A 91 1.51 -9.24 8.01
C LEU A 91 1.94 -9.40 9.46
N GLY A 92 1.31 -10.33 10.19
CA GLY A 92 1.49 -10.49 11.64
C GLY A 92 2.87 -10.99 12.06
N ARG A 93 3.66 -11.52 11.13
CA ARG A 93 5.04 -11.98 11.34
C ARG A 93 5.81 -11.82 10.03
N ASN A 94 7.09 -11.43 10.10
CA ASN A 94 7.95 -11.44 8.92
C ASN A 94 8.08 -12.88 8.43
N HIS A 95 7.57 -13.18 7.24
CA HIS A 95 7.65 -14.52 6.65
C HIS A 95 8.96 -14.74 5.88
N GLY A 96 9.73 -13.68 5.62
CA GLY A 96 10.93 -13.73 4.80
C GLY A 96 10.57 -13.99 3.34
N LYS A 97 11.39 -13.48 2.42
CA LYS A 97 11.15 -13.63 0.97
C LYS A 97 11.04 -15.09 0.50
N GLY A 98 11.61 -16.04 1.24
CA GLY A 98 11.64 -17.47 0.91
C GLY A 98 10.31 -18.21 1.14
N GLU A 99 9.46 -17.76 2.06
CA GLU A 99 8.15 -18.40 2.30
C GLU A 99 7.15 -18.06 1.18
N ALA A 100 7.26 -16.87 0.57
CA ALA A 100 6.40 -16.44 -0.53
C ALA A 100 6.61 -17.22 -1.85
N ILE A 101 7.69 -17.98 -1.98
CA ILE A 101 8.07 -18.72 -3.21
C ILE A 101 7.69 -20.23 -3.08
N ARG A 102 7.11 -20.65 -1.96
CA ARG A 102 6.72 -22.05 -1.70
C ARG A 102 5.23 -22.36 -1.94
N GLN A 103 4.44 -21.41 -2.40
CA GLN A 103 3.03 -21.60 -2.78
C GLN A 103 2.81 -21.37 -4.27
#